data_AF-A0A3R7UEX7-F1
#
_entry.id   AF-A0A3R7UEX7-F1
#
_cell.length_a   1.000
_cell.length_b   1.000
_cell.length_c   1.000
_cell.angle_alpha   90.00
_cell.angle_beta   90.00
_cell.angle_gamma   90.00
#
_symmetry.space_group_name_H-M   'P 1'
#
loop_
_entity.id
_entity.type
_entity.pdbx_description
1 polymer ?
#
loop_
_entity_poly.entity_id
_entity_poly.type
_entity_poly.pdbx_seq_one_letter_code
_entity_poly.pdbx_strand_id
1 'polypeptide(L)' 'MAQWHGISKKKPSGGRRVRARGKRSTEISTEKQFALVGEARRKVYRKAGGNTMVRVMA' A
#
# COMPACT_ATOMS: atom_id res chain seq x y z
N MET A 1 6.48 -5.55 5.07
CA MET A 1 6.39 -4.12 5.51
C MET A 1 5.25 -3.42 4.79
N ALA A 2 4.78 -2.27 5.29
CA ALA A 2 3.58 -1.61 4.80
C ALA A 2 3.90 -0.24 4.18
N GLN A 3 3.42 0.00 2.96
CA GLN A 3 3.62 1.25 2.24
C GLN A 3 2.55 2.27 2.68
N TRP A 4 2.96 3.46 3.08
CA TRP A 4 2.03 4.51 3.50
C TRP A 4 1.84 5.54 2.38
N HIS A 5 0.60 5.75 1.96
CA HIS A 5 0.21 6.57 0.80
C HIS A 5 -0.45 7.90 1.18
N GLY A 6 -0.26 8.37 2.41
CA GLY A 6 -0.78 9.67 2.82
C GLY A 6 0.08 10.85 2.35
N ILE A 7 0.23 11.83 3.22
CA ILE A 7 0.86 13.12 2.94
C ILE A 7 2.42 13.09 2.95
N SER A 8 3.04 13.74 1.96
CA SER A 8 4.50 13.96 1.91
C SER A 8 5.09 14.55 3.22
N LYS A 9 6.35 14.20 3.50
CA LYS A 9 7.13 14.73 4.63
C LYS A 9 7.56 16.20 4.43
N LYS A 10 7.48 16.73 3.21
CA LYS A 10 7.87 18.12 2.86
C LYS A 10 6.69 18.90 2.28
N LYS A 11 6.73 20.22 2.44
CA LYS A 11 5.85 21.19 1.76
C LYS A 11 6.35 21.42 0.33
N PRO A 12 5.50 21.91 -0.59
CA PRO A 12 5.95 22.30 -1.94
C PRO A 12 7.07 23.33 -1.93
N SER A 13 7.10 24.24 -0.94
CA SER A 13 8.16 25.22 -0.73
C SER A 13 9.46 24.65 -0.14
N GLY A 14 9.57 23.32 0.05
CA GLY A 14 10.77 22.65 0.56
C GLY A 14 10.84 22.51 2.09
N GLY A 15 10.08 23.30 2.84
CA GLY A 15 10.03 23.21 4.31
C GLY A 15 9.54 21.86 4.83
N ARG A 16 10.03 21.44 6.00
CA ARG A 16 9.58 20.21 6.68
C ARG A 16 8.10 20.31 7.07
N ARG A 17 7.33 19.26 6.83
CA ARG A 17 5.94 19.15 7.29
C ARG A 17 5.87 18.24 8.51
N VAL A 18 5.47 18.81 9.65
CA VAL A 18 5.17 18.05 10.88
C VAL A 18 3.75 17.51 10.77
N ARG A 19 3.55 16.23 11.12
CA ARG A 19 2.21 15.62 11.13
C ARG A 19 1.55 15.86 12.48
N ALA A 20 0.30 16.30 12.47
CA ALA A 20 -0.49 16.49 13.67
C ALA A 20 -1.21 15.22 14.16
N ARG A 21 -1.03 14.08 13.48
CA ARG A 21 -1.69 12.81 13.79
C ARG A 21 -0.89 11.58 13.37
N GLY A 22 -1.25 10.42 13.94
CA GLY A 22 -0.76 9.10 13.52
C GLY A 22 -1.31 8.64 12.17
N LYS A 23 -0.73 7.56 11.63
CA LYS A 23 -1.19 6.94 10.37
C LYS A 23 -2.54 6.25 10.58
N ARG A 24 -3.40 6.25 9.57
CA ARG A 24 -4.66 5.49 9.58
C ARG A 24 -4.51 4.18 8.79
N SER A 25 -5.27 3.15 9.17
CA SER A 25 -5.24 1.84 8.49
C SER A 25 -5.59 1.95 7.00
N THR A 26 -6.49 2.87 6.65
CA THR A 26 -6.90 3.15 5.26
C THR A 26 -5.81 3.79 4.41
N GLU A 27 -4.79 4.41 5.02
CA GLU A 27 -3.66 5.04 4.32
C GLU A 27 -2.50 4.05 4.08
N ILE A 28 -2.62 2.83 4.60
CA ILE A 28 -1.57 1.82 4.60
C ILE A 28 -1.91 0.76 3.56
N SER A 29 -1.03 0.60 2.58
CA SER A 29 -1.07 -0.49 1.62
C SER A 29 -0.06 -1.58 1.98
N THR A 30 -0.35 -2.76 1.47
CA THR A 30 0.55 -3.91 1.48
C THR A 30 1.65 -3.75 0.43
N GLU A 31 2.76 -4.47 0.62
CA GLU A 31 3.88 -4.50 -0.34
C GLU A 31 3.43 -4.83 -1.77
N LYS A 32 4.20 -4.29 -2.73
CA LYS A 32 4.05 -4.61 -4.14
C LYS A 32 4.46 -6.07 -4.35
N GLN A 33 3.59 -6.82 -5.03
CA GLN A 33 3.89 -8.18 -5.48
C GLN A 33 4.26 -8.09 -6.95
N PHE A 34 5.41 -8.66 -7.32
CA PHE A 34 5.79 -8.82 -8.71
C PHE A 34 5.21 -10.13 -9.24
N ALA A 35 4.71 -10.10 -10.48
CA ALA A 35 4.29 -11.28 -11.21
C ALA A 35 5.46 -11.73 -12.09
N LEU A 36 5.88 -12.98 -11.94
CA LEU A 36 6.94 -13.59 -12.73
C LEU A 36 6.32 -14.53 -13.78
N VAL A 37 7.09 -14.92 -14.81
CA VAL A 37 6.62 -15.93 -15.76
C VAL A 37 6.89 -17.32 -15.16
N GLY A 38 5.86 -18.15 -15.01
CA GLY A 38 6.00 -19.50 -14.46
C GLY A 38 4.67 -20.21 -14.25
N GLU A 39 4.65 -21.16 -13.32
CA GLU A 39 3.41 -21.85 -12.94
C GLU A 39 2.42 -20.90 -12.26
N ALA A 40 1.15 -20.98 -12.67
CA ALA A 40 0.11 -20.08 -12.21
C ALA A 40 -0.08 -20.15 -10.68
N ARG A 41 0.30 -19.08 -9.97
CA ARG A 41 0.12 -18.98 -8.51
C ARG A 41 -0.63 -17.70 -8.16
N ARG A 42 -1.75 -17.87 -7.46
CA ARG A 42 -2.67 -16.78 -7.08
C ARG A 42 -2.87 -16.74 -5.57
N LYS A 43 -2.99 -15.53 -5.02
CA LYS A 43 -3.31 -15.27 -3.62
C LYS A 43 -4.57 -14.41 -3.52
N VAL A 44 -5.64 -14.99 -3.01
CA VAL A 44 -6.88 -14.25 -2.69
C VAL A 44 -6.69 -13.52 -1.36
N TYR A 45 -7.09 -12.26 -1.30
CA TYR A 45 -7.00 -11.45 -0.08
C TYR A 45 -8.15 -10.46 0.04
N ARG A 46 -8.48 -10.08 1.27
CA ARG A 46 -9.57 -9.13 1.57
C ARG A 46 -9.02 -7.70 1.66
N LYS A 47 -9.79 -6.73 1.14
CA LYS A 47 -9.51 -5.28 1.28
C LYS A 47 -10.34 -4.69 2.43
N ALA A 48 -9.95 -3.49 2.87
CA ALA A 48 -10.63 -2.76 3.95
C ALA A 48 -12.13 -2.52 3.67
N GLY A 49 -12.52 -2.32 2.41
CA GLY A 49 -13.92 -2.16 1.99
C GLY A 49 -14.74 -3.46 1.90
N GLY A 50 -14.22 -4.60 2.36
CA GLY A 50 -14.91 -5.89 2.31
C GLY A 50 -14.71 -6.67 1.01
N ASN A 51 -14.27 -6.02 -0.06
CA ASN A 51 -14.04 -6.66 -1.36
C ASN A 51 -12.88 -7.67 -1.30
N THR A 52 -13.04 -8.77 -2.04
CA THR A 52 -11.96 -9.72 -2.32
C THR A 52 -11.20 -9.28 -3.57
N MET A 53 -9.88 -9.38 -3.51
CA MET A 53 -8.99 -9.16 -4.66
C MET A 53 -8.03 -10.34 -4.78
N VAL A 54 -7.50 -10.55 -5.97
CA VAL A 54 -6.56 -11.63 -6.27
C VAL A 54 -5.23 -11.01 -6.68
N ARG A 55 -4.13 -11.44 -6.03
CA ARG A 55 -2.76 -11.15 -6.46
C ARG A 55 -2.22 -12.31 -7.28
N VAL A 56 -1.66 -12.00 -8.44
CA VAL A 56 -0.91 -12.95 -9.27
C VAL A 56 0.56 -12.87 -8.85
N MET A 57 1.20 -14.02 -8.68
CA MET A 57 2.61 -14.12 -8.26
C MET A 57 3.48 -14.74 -9.36
N ALA A 58 2.95 -15.73 -10.06
CA ALA A 58 3.52 -16.37 -11.23
C ALA A 58 2.37 -16.77 -12.18
#